data_AF-A0A3Q0GS65-F1
#
_entry.id   AF-A0A3Q0GS65-F1
#
_cell.length_a   1.000
_cell.length_b   1.000
_cell.length_c   1.000
_cell.angle_alpha   90.00
_cell.angle_beta   90.00
_cell.angle_gamma   90.00
#
_symmetry.space_group_name_H-M   'P 1'
#
loop_
_entity.id
_entity.type
_entity.pdbx_description
1 polymer ?
#
loop_
_entity_poly.entity_id
_entity_poly.type
_entity_poly.pdbx_seq_one_letter_code
_entity_poly.pdbx_strand_id
1 'polypeptide(L)'
;MRCHLVRSLSGAALLLISLALLSVRHHGVRDTTQYEGLSKRASASPAKAPPEHRREANSSRQGQKESQAPLNGSSGALRGLELEEIFIAVKTTKKFHQSRMELLLDTWISRAREQTYVFTDEEDEALQKRMGDHVVFTNCSAEHSHPALSCKMAAEFDAFLASGLSWFCHLDDDNYLNPHALLTLLSSYSPAWDVYIGKPSLNRPIQASETLPNNQTKSICFWFATGGAGFCISHKLATKMAPWASGHNFMSTSELIRLPDDCTVGYIVECKLGGHLLPNALFHSHLENLQLISRPQLREQVTLSYGVFENKLNVIELSGPFSQEEDPSRFRSLHCLLFPDTSWCPQPIFR
;
A
#
# COMPACT_ATOMS: atom_id res chain seq x y z
N MET A 1 -5.93 -20.09 57.22
CA MET A 1 -7.04 -20.61 56.39
C MET A 1 -7.15 -19.70 55.17
N ARG A 2 -6.49 -20.04 54.05
CA ARG A 2 -7.10 -20.62 52.83
C ARG A 2 -8.45 -19.98 52.46
N CYS A 3 -8.53 -19.23 51.35
CA CYS A 3 -8.89 -19.81 50.05
C CYS A 3 -8.88 -18.78 48.90
N HIS A 4 -8.58 -19.34 47.72
CA HIS A 4 -8.44 -18.74 46.40
C HIS A 4 -9.76 -18.27 45.78
N LEU A 5 -9.72 -17.26 44.92
CA LEU A 5 -10.47 -17.24 43.66
C LEU A 5 -9.93 -16.16 42.70
N VAL A 6 -9.13 -16.53 41.70
CA VAL A 6 -9.03 -15.75 40.46
C VAL A 6 -9.22 -16.71 39.30
N ARG A 7 -10.31 -16.46 38.56
CA ARG A 7 -10.81 -17.24 37.44
C ARG A 7 -9.98 -16.95 36.18
N SER A 8 -9.51 -18.03 35.57
CA SER A 8 -9.60 -18.36 34.14
C SER A 8 -9.71 -17.18 33.16
N LEU A 9 -8.60 -16.84 32.50
CA LEU A 9 -8.62 -16.11 31.23
C LEU A 9 -8.70 -17.12 30.07
N SER A 10 -9.72 -16.89 29.26
CA SER A 10 -10.29 -17.75 28.23
C SER A 10 -9.30 -18.10 27.11
N GLY A 11 -9.15 -19.40 26.84
CA GLY A 11 -8.46 -19.97 25.68
C GLY A 11 -9.11 -19.67 24.32
N ALA A 12 -10.05 -18.72 24.24
CA ALA A 12 -10.70 -18.32 22.99
C ALA A 12 -9.81 -17.41 22.11
N ALA A 13 -8.89 -16.63 22.69
CA ALA A 13 -8.02 -15.72 21.91
C ALA A 13 -6.93 -16.45 21.11
N LEU A 14 -6.47 -17.62 21.59
CA LEU A 14 -5.47 -18.47 20.92
C LEU A 14 -6.08 -19.32 19.78
N LEU A 15 -7.40 -19.53 19.79
CA LEU A 15 -8.12 -20.32 18.79
C LEU A 15 -8.40 -19.54 17.48
N LEU A 16 -8.53 -18.22 17.55
CA LEU A 16 -8.81 -17.39 16.36
C LEU A 16 -7.57 -17.16 15.49
N ILE A 17 -6.38 -17.05 16.09
CA ILE A 17 -5.11 -16.91 15.36
C ILE A 17 -4.73 -18.23 14.67
N SER A 18 -5.05 -19.38 15.28
CA SER A 18 -4.78 -20.70 14.72
C SER A 18 -5.75 -21.07 13.59
N LEU A 19 -7.01 -20.62 13.61
CA LEU A 19 -7.97 -20.84 12.53
C LEU A 19 -7.65 -20.03 11.25
N ALA A 20 -7.10 -18.82 11.38
CA ALA A 20 -6.65 -18.04 10.22
C ALA A 20 -5.46 -18.71 9.50
N LEU A 21 -4.52 -19.29 10.25
CA LEU A 21 -3.37 -20.03 9.68
C LEU A 21 -3.75 -21.42 9.13
N LEU A 22 -4.75 -22.09 9.73
CA LEU A 22 -5.24 -23.40 9.25
C LEU A 22 -6.11 -23.29 8.00
N SER A 23 -6.87 -22.21 7.83
CA SER A 23 -7.65 -21.93 6.61
C SER A 23 -6.74 -21.78 5.38
N VAL A 24 -5.58 -21.11 5.54
CA VAL A 24 -4.60 -20.93 4.45
C VAL A 24 -3.85 -22.23 4.13
N ARG A 25 -3.65 -23.13 5.11
CA ARG A 25 -3.00 -24.44 4.86
C ARG A 25 -3.92 -25.50 4.27
N HIS A 26 -5.22 -25.46 4.52
CA HIS A 26 -6.14 -26.53 4.10
C HIS A 26 -6.67 -26.43 2.65
N HIS A 27 -6.40 -25.34 1.92
CA HIS A 27 -6.68 -25.26 0.48
C HIS A 27 -5.50 -25.64 -0.42
N GLY A 28 -4.41 -26.14 0.16
CA GLY A 28 -3.19 -26.50 -0.57
C GLY A 28 -2.81 -27.98 -0.57
N VAL A 29 -3.71 -28.94 -0.29
CA VAL A 29 -3.39 -30.37 -0.43
C VAL A 29 -4.65 -31.20 -0.73
N ARG A 30 -4.92 -31.48 -2.00
CA ARG A 30 -5.54 -32.74 -2.46
C ARG A 30 -5.52 -32.79 -3.99
N ASP A 31 -4.44 -33.33 -4.53
CA ASP A 31 -4.50 -34.39 -5.55
C ASP A 31 -3.09 -34.87 -5.86
N THR A 32 -2.69 -35.93 -5.16
CA THR A 32 -1.67 -36.86 -5.65
C THR A 32 -1.93 -38.19 -4.97
N THR A 33 -2.69 -39.04 -5.64
CA THR A 33 -2.49 -40.48 -5.56
C THR A 33 -2.48 -41.04 -6.96
N GLN A 34 -1.48 -41.90 -7.19
CA GLN A 34 -1.40 -42.93 -8.21
C GLN A 34 -0.70 -42.54 -9.51
N TYR A 35 0.63 -42.72 -9.54
CA TYR A 35 1.30 -43.66 -10.45
C TYR A 35 2.78 -43.80 -10.02
N GLU A 36 3.06 -44.83 -9.22
CA GLU A 36 4.41 -45.38 -9.11
C GLU A 36 4.65 -46.39 -10.23
N GLY A 37 5.84 -46.33 -10.83
CA GLY A 37 6.46 -47.46 -11.52
C GLY A 37 6.71 -47.25 -13.01
N LEU A 38 7.90 -46.73 -13.36
CA LEU A 38 8.88 -47.44 -14.19
C LEU A 38 10.12 -46.57 -14.44
N SER A 39 11.22 -46.99 -13.81
CA SER A 39 12.58 -46.59 -14.13
C SER A 39 12.99 -47.15 -15.50
N LYS A 40 13.54 -46.31 -16.39
CA LYS A 40 14.84 -46.52 -17.09
C LYS A 40 15.08 -45.48 -18.21
N ARG A 41 16.11 -44.66 -18.00
CA ARG A 41 17.25 -44.37 -18.90
C ARG A 41 16.99 -44.28 -20.42
N ALA A 42 17.18 -43.09 -20.99
CA ALA A 42 17.91 -42.88 -22.26
C ALA A 42 18.23 -41.40 -22.51
N SER A 43 19.50 -41.14 -22.83
CA SER A 43 20.02 -39.86 -23.34
C SER A 43 19.77 -39.74 -24.85
N ALA A 44 19.43 -38.55 -25.36
CA ALA A 44 19.74 -38.11 -26.73
C ALA A 44 19.50 -36.59 -26.93
N SER A 45 20.37 -35.99 -27.75
CA SER A 45 20.56 -34.56 -28.07
C SER A 45 19.59 -34.00 -29.15
N PRO A 46 19.65 -32.69 -29.52
CA PRO A 46 18.52 -31.88 -30.00
C PRO A 46 18.38 -31.76 -31.53
N ALA A 47 17.20 -31.37 -32.02
CA ALA A 47 16.91 -30.99 -33.41
C ALA A 47 16.07 -29.69 -33.42
N LYS A 48 16.65 -28.55 -33.83
CA LYS A 48 16.66 -27.92 -35.18
C LYS A 48 15.36 -27.21 -35.58
N ALA A 49 15.49 -25.89 -35.75
CA ALA A 49 14.51 -24.98 -36.34
C ALA A 49 14.48 -25.08 -37.89
N PRO A 50 13.37 -24.66 -38.54
CA PRO A 50 13.32 -24.35 -39.96
C PRO A 50 13.12 -22.83 -40.28
N PRO A 51 13.34 -22.40 -41.54
CA PRO A 51 14.15 -21.23 -41.85
C PRO A 51 13.39 -19.98 -42.36
N GLU A 52 14.12 -18.86 -42.32
CA GLU A 52 13.85 -17.61 -43.04
C GLU A 52 13.86 -17.79 -44.56
N HIS A 53 12.95 -17.08 -45.25
CA HIS A 53 13.05 -16.83 -46.68
C HIS A 53 13.07 -15.32 -46.95
N ARG A 54 14.22 -14.85 -47.45
CA ARG A 54 14.50 -13.50 -47.92
C ARG A 54 14.25 -13.42 -49.44
N ARG A 55 13.63 -12.33 -49.91
CA ARG A 55 13.66 -11.71 -51.26
C ARG A 55 12.53 -10.67 -51.32
N GLU A 56 12.61 -9.52 -51.97
CA GLU A 56 13.65 -8.63 -52.47
C GLU A 56 12.89 -7.33 -52.80
N ALA A 57 13.56 -6.18 -52.75
CA ALA A 57 12.94 -4.88 -52.94
C ALA A 57 12.42 -4.66 -54.36
N ASN A 58 11.33 -3.91 -54.50
CA ASN A 58 11.20 -3.01 -55.65
C ASN A 58 10.43 -1.73 -55.31
N SER A 59 10.98 -0.65 -55.85
CA SER A 59 10.64 0.76 -55.67
C SER A 59 9.43 1.18 -56.50
N SER A 60 8.57 2.02 -55.93
CA SER A 60 7.79 2.99 -56.72
C SER A 60 7.42 4.20 -55.86
N ARG A 61 7.87 5.37 -56.34
CA ARG A 61 7.64 6.73 -55.82
C ARG A 61 6.31 7.30 -56.33
N GLN A 62 5.56 7.95 -55.45
CA GLN A 62 4.60 9.06 -55.67
C GLN A 62 4.08 9.41 -54.25
N GLY A 63 4.02 10.62 -53.71
CA GLY A 63 4.03 11.98 -54.23
C GLY A 63 2.91 12.77 -53.53
N GLN A 64 3.28 13.61 -52.54
CA GLN A 64 2.53 14.76 -51.95
C GLN A 64 1.14 14.54 -51.30
N LYS A 65 0.95 14.96 -50.05
CA LYS A 65 0.53 16.34 -49.70
C LYS A 65 0.45 16.54 -48.17
N GLU A 66 1.16 17.56 -47.69
CA GLU A 66 1.00 18.15 -46.37
C GLU A 66 -0.41 18.74 -46.20
N SER A 67 -0.98 18.60 -45.00
CA SER A 67 -2.05 19.46 -44.52
C SER A 67 -1.78 19.79 -43.06
N GLN A 68 -1.07 20.90 -42.85
CA GLN A 68 -0.96 21.58 -41.57
C GLN A 68 -2.34 22.16 -41.20
N ALA A 69 -2.84 21.82 -40.01
CA ALA A 69 -3.96 22.50 -39.38
C ALA A 69 -3.45 23.32 -38.18
N PRO A 70 -4.03 24.50 -37.89
CA PRO A 70 -3.39 25.52 -37.06
C PRO A 70 -3.46 25.19 -35.56
N LEU A 71 -2.33 25.40 -34.90
CA LEU A 71 -2.19 25.52 -33.44
C LEU A 71 -3.01 26.71 -32.94
N ASN A 72 -4.07 26.45 -32.18
CA ASN A 72 -4.61 27.39 -31.21
C ASN A 72 -5.33 26.62 -30.10
N GLY A 73 -4.55 26.18 -29.13
CA GLY A 73 -5.01 25.65 -27.85
C GLY A 73 -3.99 26.08 -26.82
N SER A 74 -4.46 26.82 -25.82
CA SER A 74 -3.70 27.46 -24.75
C SER A 74 -2.43 26.72 -24.34
N SER A 75 -1.31 27.43 -24.39
CA SER A 75 -0.08 27.12 -23.65
C SER A 75 -0.38 27.17 -22.14
N GLY A 76 -1.11 26.19 -21.64
CA GLY A 76 -0.93 25.74 -20.26
C GLY A 76 0.39 25.00 -20.28
N ALA A 77 1.48 25.67 -19.89
CA ALA A 77 2.66 24.95 -19.47
C ALA A 77 2.18 23.86 -18.50
N LEU A 78 2.59 22.61 -18.74
CA LEU A 78 2.33 21.50 -17.81
C LEU A 78 2.90 21.95 -16.46
N ARG A 79 2.05 22.47 -15.58
CA ARG A 79 2.43 22.76 -14.21
C ARG A 79 2.82 21.40 -13.63
N GLY A 80 4.05 21.31 -13.12
CA GLY A 80 4.47 20.11 -12.42
C GLY A 80 3.52 19.83 -11.27
N LEU A 81 3.28 18.54 -10.98
CA LEU A 81 2.56 18.16 -9.78
C LEU A 81 3.32 18.72 -8.57
N GLU A 82 2.61 19.39 -7.67
CA GLU A 82 3.16 19.89 -6.41
C GLU A 82 2.63 19.05 -5.23
N LEU A 83 3.33 19.09 -4.09
CA LEU A 83 2.91 18.34 -2.90
C LEU A 83 1.51 18.75 -2.42
N GLU A 84 1.12 20.01 -2.55
CA GLU A 84 -0.20 20.51 -2.12
C GLU A 84 -1.37 19.87 -2.87
N GLU A 85 -1.10 19.17 -3.98
CA GLU A 85 -2.11 18.42 -4.73
C GLU A 85 -2.29 16.98 -4.25
N ILE A 86 -1.57 16.56 -3.20
CA ILE A 86 -1.57 15.21 -2.66
C ILE A 86 -2.16 15.22 -1.24
N PHE A 87 -3.20 14.43 -1.04
CA PHE A 87 -3.78 14.12 0.26
C PHE A 87 -3.15 12.84 0.81
N ILE A 88 -2.46 12.95 1.95
CA ILE A 88 -1.82 11.82 2.61
C ILE A 88 -2.63 11.47 3.85
N ALA A 89 -3.24 10.29 3.86
CA ALA A 89 -3.96 9.76 5.01
C ALA A 89 -3.07 8.80 5.80
N VAL A 90 -2.90 9.06 7.10
CA VAL A 90 -2.22 8.15 8.04
C VAL A 90 -3.25 7.57 8.99
N LYS A 91 -3.43 6.26 8.93
CA LYS A 91 -4.34 5.53 9.83
C LYS A 91 -3.61 5.13 11.11
N THR A 92 -4.18 5.49 12.26
CA THR A 92 -3.66 5.09 13.57
C THR A 92 -4.80 4.76 14.54
N THR A 93 -4.43 4.50 15.79
CA THR A 93 -5.32 4.24 16.92
C THR A 93 -4.68 4.76 18.19
N LYS A 94 -5.49 5.06 19.21
CA LYS A 94 -5.03 5.63 20.49
C LYS A 94 -3.77 4.98 21.06
N LYS A 95 -3.72 3.63 21.04
CA LYS A 95 -2.59 2.87 21.61
C LYS A 95 -1.23 3.17 20.95
N PHE A 96 -1.24 3.76 19.75
CA PHE A 96 -0.06 4.06 18.94
C PHE A 96 0.25 5.55 18.79
N HIS A 97 -0.55 6.45 19.40
CA HIS A 97 -0.26 7.88 19.39
C HIS A 97 1.15 8.20 19.90
N GLN A 98 1.53 7.65 21.05
CA GLN A 98 2.87 7.86 21.59
C GLN A 98 3.92 6.99 20.90
N SER A 99 3.68 5.68 20.80
CA SER A 99 4.71 4.72 20.40
C SER A 99 5.07 4.75 18.91
N ARG A 100 4.18 5.26 18.04
CA ARG A 100 4.37 5.31 16.59
C ARG A 100 4.22 6.72 16.03
N MET A 101 3.13 7.41 16.35
CA MET A 101 2.87 8.72 15.73
C MET A 101 3.89 9.79 16.13
N GLU A 102 4.39 9.84 17.36
CA GLU A 102 5.46 10.78 17.74
C GLU A 102 6.70 10.64 16.83
N LEU A 103 7.09 9.41 16.50
CA LEU A 103 8.19 9.14 15.58
C LEU A 103 7.90 9.67 14.17
N LEU A 104 6.69 9.47 13.64
CA LEU A 104 6.34 9.95 12.31
C LEU A 104 6.29 11.48 12.25
N LEU A 105 5.73 12.11 13.29
CA LEU A 105 5.65 13.56 13.45
C LEU A 105 7.02 14.23 13.55
N ASP A 106 7.98 13.58 14.22
CA ASP A 106 9.37 14.05 14.32
C ASP A 106 10.16 13.85 13.03
N THR A 107 9.73 12.92 12.18
CA THR A 107 10.45 12.52 10.97
C THR A 107 9.72 12.97 9.70
N TRP A 108 9.13 12.06 8.93
CA TRP A 108 8.67 12.38 7.57
C TRP A 108 7.47 13.33 7.55
N ILE A 109 6.56 13.27 8.54
CA ILE A 109 5.41 14.18 8.58
C ILE A 109 5.88 15.62 8.76
N SER A 110 7.02 15.87 9.42
CA SER A 110 7.60 17.22 9.51
C SER A 110 7.94 17.84 8.14
N ARG A 111 8.09 17.01 7.09
CA ARG A 111 8.40 17.43 5.73
C ARG A 111 7.17 17.49 4.80
N ALA A 112 6.01 17.00 5.25
CA ALA A 112 4.76 16.97 4.48
C ALA A 112 3.52 17.22 5.36
N ARG A 113 3.65 18.03 6.42
CA ARG A 113 2.63 18.25 7.44
C ARG A 113 1.31 18.75 6.83
N GLU A 114 1.42 19.73 5.95
CA GLU A 114 0.27 20.39 5.32
C GLU A 114 -0.53 19.47 4.39
N GLN A 115 0.07 18.37 3.95
CA GLN A 115 -0.57 17.35 3.11
C GLN A 115 -1.07 16.15 3.91
N THR A 116 -0.67 16.03 5.17
CA THR A 116 -0.89 14.84 5.99
C THR A 116 -2.05 15.03 6.95
N TYR A 117 -2.98 14.08 6.90
CA TYR A 117 -4.15 13.98 7.78
C TYR A 117 -4.09 12.66 8.55
N VAL A 118 -4.28 12.73 9.87
CA VAL A 118 -4.19 11.58 10.79
C VAL A 118 -5.58 11.14 11.20
N PHE A 119 -5.95 9.90 10.89
CA PHE A 119 -7.25 9.33 11.19
C PHE A 119 -7.14 8.39 12.39
N THR A 120 -7.85 8.72 13.47
CA THR A 120 -7.76 7.97 14.74
C THR A 120 -9.15 7.72 15.36
N ASP A 121 -9.17 6.84 16.36
CA ASP A 121 -10.34 6.40 17.13
C ASP A 121 -10.45 7.05 18.51
N GLU A 122 -9.54 7.95 18.91
CA GLU A 122 -9.68 8.73 20.13
C GLU A 122 -9.01 10.10 20.02
N GLU A 123 -9.58 11.10 20.70
CA GLU A 123 -8.98 12.42 20.84
C GLU A 123 -7.66 12.36 21.65
N ASP A 124 -6.71 13.21 21.28
CA ASP A 124 -5.42 13.32 21.96
C ASP A 124 -4.92 14.75 21.84
N GLU A 125 -4.84 15.45 22.98
CA GLU A 125 -4.45 16.86 23.03
C GLU A 125 -3.03 17.11 22.51
N ALA A 126 -2.10 16.17 22.72
CA ALA A 126 -0.72 16.32 22.27
C ALA A 126 -0.62 16.17 20.75
N LEU A 127 -1.33 15.20 20.17
CA LEU A 127 -1.45 15.03 18.73
C LEU A 127 -2.16 16.22 18.10
N GLN A 128 -3.30 16.66 18.66
CA GLN A 128 -4.05 17.84 18.21
C GLN A 128 -3.20 19.11 18.25
N LYS A 129 -2.35 19.27 19.27
CA LYS A 129 -1.45 20.43 19.35
C LYS A 129 -0.42 20.48 18.22
N ARG A 130 0.03 19.32 17.71
CA ARG A 130 1.02 19.24 16.62
C ARG A 130 0.39 19.30 15.23
N MET A 131 -0.76 18.67 15.04
CA MET A 131 -1.41 18.51 13.74
C MET A 131 -2.61 19.45 13.53
N GLY A 132 -3.19 20.01 14.59
CA GLY A 132 -4.36 20.90 14.51
C GLY A 132 -5.52 20.19 13.83
N ASP A 133 -6.19 20.89 12.91
CA ASP A 133 -7.35 20.38 12.18
C ASP A 133 -7.04 19.21 11.23
N HIS A 134 -5.77 18.78 11.15
CA HIS A 134 -5.35 17.61 10.39
C HIS A 134 -5.53 16.30 11.17
N VAL A 135 -5.98 16.35 12.43
CA VAL A 135 -6.39 15.15 13.16
C VAL A 135 -7.89 14.95 12.98
N VAL A 136 -8.28 13.81 12.43
CA VAL A 136 -9.66 13.42 12.21
C VAL A 136 -10.05 12.31 13.19
N PHE A 137 -10.89 12.66 14.16
CA PHE A 137 -11.51 11.70 15.06
C PHE A 137 -12.69 11.01 14.34
N THR A 138 -12.52 9.73 14.04
CA THR A 138 -13.45 8.98 13.17
C THR A 138 -14.65 8.41 13.94
N ASN A 139 -14.58 8.35 15.27
CA ASN A 139 -15.54 7.63 16.11
C ASN A 139 -15.74 6.14 15.73
N CYS A 140 -14.79 5.58 14.96
CA CYS A 140 -14.71 4.15 14.67
C CYS A 140 -14.12 3.39 15.86
N SER A 141 -14.32 2.07 15.91
CA SER A 141 -13.71 1.22 16.93
C SER A 141 -12.17 1.29 16.91
N ALA A 142 -11.56 1.20 18.09
CA ALA A 142 -10.12 1.07 18.30
C ALA A 142 -9.57 -0.35 18.07
N GLU A 143 -10.46 -1.31 17.79
CA GLU A 143 -10.07 -2.67 17.47
C GLU A 143 -9.32 -2.76 16.13
N HIS A 144 -8.51 -3.80 16.00
CA HIS A 144 -7.88 -4.17 14.73
C HIS A 144 -8.73 -5.22 13.98
N SER A 145 -10.06 -4.99 13.97
CA SER A 145 -11.03 -5.87 13.31
C SER A 145 -11.35 -5.35 11.91
N HIS A 146 -11.78 -6.25 11.04
CA HIS A 146 -12.16 -5.92 9.66
C HIS A 146 -13.17 -4.74 9.57
N PRO A 147 -14.26 -4.69 10.36
CA PRO A 147 -15.18 -3.55 10.35
C PRO A 147 -14.55 -2.25 10.84
N ALA A 148 -13.69 -2.31 11.86
CA ALA A 148 -13.03 -1.13 12.44
C ALA A 148 -12.06 -0.48 11.44
N LEU A 149 -11.25 -1.28 10.74
CA LEU A 149 -10.35 -0.80 9.69
C LEU A 149 -11.12 -0.23 8.50
N SER A 150 -12.19 -0.92 8.07
CA SER A 150 -13.07 -0.45 6.99
C SER A 150 -13.73 0.89 7.31
N CYS A 151 -14.15 1.09 8.57
CA CYS A 151 -14.73 2.36 9.03
C CYS A 151 -13.72 3.51 8.93
N LYS A 152 -12.47 3.31 9.38
CA LYS A 152 -11.42 4.33 9.26
C LYS A 152 -11.06 4.63 7.80
N MET A 153 -10.94 3.59 6.96
CA MET A 153 -10.69 3.77 5.52
C MET A 153 -11.82 4.53 4.83
N ALA A 154 -13.08 4.33 5.21
CA ALA A 154 -14.20 5.11 4.71
C ALA A 154 -14.06 6.60 5.07
N ALA A 155 -13.66 6.91 6.31
CA ALA A 155 -13.42 8.28 6.76
C ALA A 155 -12.26 8.95 6.00
N GLU A 156 -11.17 8.21 5.75
CA GLU A 156 -10.05 8.67 4.91
C GLU A 156 -10.50 9.02 3.50
N PHE A 157 -11.29 8.13 2.90
CA PHE A 157 -11.79 8.27 1.54
C PHE A 157 -12.75 9.45 1.39
N ASP A 158 -13.68 9.61 2.33
CA ASP A 158 -14.63 10.73 2.33
C ASP A 158 -13.93 12.08 2.54
N ALA A 159 -12.97 12.14 3.47
CA ALA A 159 -12.16 13.34 3.70
C ALA A 159 -11.35 13.72 2.46
N PHE A 160 -10.77 12.73 1.77
CA PHE A 160 -10.08 12.96 0.51
C PHE A 160 -11.01 13.52 -0.57
N LEU A 161 -12.17 12.90 -0.80
CA LEU A 161 -13.13 13.40 -1.79
C LEU A 161 -13.56 14.83 -1.47
N ALA A 162 -13.79 15.15 -0.20
CA ALA A 162 -14.14 16.50 0.26
C ALA A 162 -13.00 17.52 0.05
N SER A 163 -11.74 17.09 0.11
CA SER A 163 -10.58 17.96 -0.09
C SER A 163 -10.46 18.49 -1.53
N GLY A 164 -10.97 17.75 -2.52
CA GLY A 164 -10.83 18.09 -3.94
C GLY A 164 -9.41 17.94 -4.50
N LEU A 165 -8.46 17.37 -3.73
CA LEU A 165 -7.07 17.20 -4.15
C LEU A 165 -6.91 16.13 -5.23
N SER A 166 -5.84 16.23 -6.01
CA SER A 166 -5.57 15.43 -7.21
C SER A 166 -5.25 13.96 -6.90
N TRP A 167 -4.61 13.70 -5.75
CA TRP A 167 -4.15 12.36 -5.37
C TRP A 167 -4.48 12.02 -3.93
N PHE A 168 -4.95 10.81 -3.71
CA PHE A 168 -5.08 10.19 -2.39
C PHE A 168 -3.94 9.20 -2.20
N CYS A 169 -3.23 9.26 -1.06
CA CYS A 169 -2.27 8.23 -0.67
C CYS A 169 -2.57 7.76 0.75
N HIS A 170 -2.79 6.46 0.91
CA HIS A 170 -2.99 5.81 2.20
C HIS A 170 -1.66 5.30 2.75
N LEU A 171 -1.43 5.47 4.06
CA LEU A 171 -0.34 4.87 4.83
C LEU A 171 -0.83 4.42 6.21
N ASP A 172 -0.19 3.38 6.75
CA ASP A 172 -0.33 2.97 8.15
C ASP A 172 0.69 3.70 9.04
N ASP A 173 0.44 3.74 10.35
CA ASP A 173 1.28 4.43 11.35
C ASP A 173 2.67 3.79 11.61
N ASP A 174 3.02 2.71 10.91
CA ASP A 174 4.37 2.14 10.86
C ASP A 174 5.05 2.30 9.49
N ASN A 175 4.53 3.19 8.64
CA ASN A 175 5.18 3.56 7.38
C ASN A 175 6.00 4.85 7.48
N TYR A 176 7.11 4.88 6.74
CA TYR A 176 7.88 6.08 6.44
C TYR A 176 7.59 6.49 5.01
N LEU A 177 7.17 7.74 4.79
CA LEU A 177 7.01 8.29 3.45
C LEU A 177 8.23 9.13 3.06
N ASN A 178 8.69 8.99 1.82
CA ASN A 178 9.60 9.94 1.18
C ASN A 178 8.80 10.85 0.23
N PRO A 179 8.47 12.10 0.63
CA PRO A 179 7.59 12.97 -0.17
C PRO A 179 8.19 13.31 -1.54
N HIS A 180 9.52 13.41 -1.65
CA HIS A 180 10.17 13.68 -2.94
C HIS A 180 10.01 12.48 -3.88
N ALA A 181 10.29 11.25 -3.41
CA ALA A 181 10.11 10.07 -4.25
C ALA A 181 8.65 9.89 -4.66
N LEU A 182 7.70 10.16 -3.75
CA LEU A 182 6.28 10.14 -4.05
C LEU A 182 5.92 11.13 -5.16
N LEU A 183 6.36 12.39 -5.03
CA LEU A 183 6.07 13.44 -6.01
C LEU A 183 6.64 13.08 -7.38
N THR A 184 7.90 12.62 -7.43
CA THR A 184 8.55 12.15 -8.65
C THR A 184 7.74 11.03 -9.31
N LEU A 185 7.30 10.03 -8.53
CA LEU A 185 6.50 8.93 -9.05
C LEU A 185 5.17 9.42 -9.63
N LEU A 186 4.40 10.19 -8.86
CA LEU A 186 3.06 10.61 -9.26
C LEU A 186 3.08 11.62 -10.42
N SER A 187 4.16 12.41 -10.57
CA SER A 187 4.35 13.31 -11.72
C SER A 187 4.40 12.59 -13.07
N SER A 188 4.66 11.28 -13.08
CA SER A 188 4.64 10.44 -14.28
C SER A 188 3.24 10.06 -14.76
N TYR A 189 2.20 10.43 -13.99
CA TYR A 189 0.81 10.09 -14.27
C TYR A 189 -0.06 11.35 -14.31
N SER A 190 -1.10 11.33 -15.16
CA SER A 190 -2.13 12.36 -15.11
C SER A 190 -3.16 12.04 -14.03
N PRO A 191 -3.54 12.97 -13.13
CA PRO A 191 -4.63 12.77 -12.18
C PRO A 191 -6.01 12.66 -12.88
N ALA A 192 -6.08 12.99 -14.17
CA ALA A 192 -7.25 12.80 -15.03
C ALA A 192 -7.34 11.38 -15.63
N TRP A 193 -6.44 10.47 -15.27
CA TRP A 193 -6.53 9.04 -15.60
C TRP A 193 -6.98 8.24 -14.40
N ASP A 194 -7.45 7.02 -14.65
CA ASP A 194 -7.82 6.11 -13.58
C ASP A 194 -6.55 5.40 -13.09
N VAL A 195 -5.97 5.90 -11.99
CA VAL A 195 -4.69 5.38 -11.46
C VAL A 195 -4.91 4.81 -10.07
N TYR A 196 -4.56 3.53 -9.90
CA TYR A 196 -4.39 2.85 -8.61
C TYR A 196 -3.00 2.22 -8.60
N ILE A 197 -2.12 2.68 -7.73
CA ILE A 197 -0.70 2.31 -7.74
C ILE A 197 -0.22 1.92 -6.34
N GLY A 198 0.57 0.85 -6.26
CA GLY A 198 1.11 0.36 -5.00
C GLY A 198 1.77 -1.01 -5.15
N LYS A 199 2.14 -1.62 -4.03
CA LYS A 199 2.75 -2.95 -4.00
C LYS A 199 1.68 -4.05 -4.03
N PRO A 200 1.65 -4.96 -5.03
CA PRO A 200 0.75 -6.12 -4.96
C PRO A 200 1.07 -6.99 -3.75
N SER A 201 0.05 -7.41 -3.01
CA SER A 201 0.22 -8.18 -1.76
C SER A 201 0.68 -9.62 -1.97
N LEU A 202 0.28 -10.22 -3.09
CA LEU A 202 0.56 -11.60 -3.43
C LEU A 202 1.35 -11.66 -4.73
N ASN A 203 1.87 -12.85 -5.08
CA ASN A 203 2.45 -13.10 -6.40
C ASN A 203 1.41 -13.53 -7.45
N ARG A 204 0.13 -13.51 -7.08
CA ARG A 204 -1.04 -13.85 -7.89
C ARG A 204 -2.26 -13.06 -7.39
N PRO A 205 -3.31 -12.86 -8.20
CA PRO A 205 -4.52 -12.25 -7.69
C PRO A 205 -5.14 -13.10 -6.57
N ILE A 206 -5.78 -12.45 -5.59
CA ILE A 206 -6.48 -13.15 -4.51
C ILE A 206 -7.75 -13.79 -5.06
N GLN A 207 -8.05 -15.01 -4.63
CA GLN A 207 -9.32 -15.67 -4.89
C GLN A 207 -10.25 -15.47 -3.69
N ALA A 208 -11.44 -14.96 -3.95
CA ALA A 208 -12.42 -14.68 -2.91
C ALA A 208 -13.85 -14.96 -3.39
N SER A 209 -14.82 -14.67 -2.54
CA SER A 209 -16.25 -14.86 -2.82
C SER A 209 -17.04 -13.59 -2.51
N GLU A 210 -17.84 -13.14 -3.46
CA GLU A 210 -18.84 -12.09 -3.30
C GLU A 210 -20.18 -12.73 -2.90
N THR A 211 -20.80 -12.24 -1.83
CA THR A 211 -22.14 -12.70 -1.41
C THR A 211 -23.22 -12.06 -2.29
N LEU A 212 -24.19 -12.85 -2.76
CA LEU A 212 -25.32 -12.38 -3.57
C LEU A 212 -26.65 -12.38 -2.78
N PRO A 213 -27.70 -11.63 -3.21
CA PRO A 213 -28.95 -11.47 -2.45
C PRO A 213 -29.72 -12.75 -2.08
N ASN A 214 -29.44 -13.89 -2.73
CA ASN A 214 -30.07 -15.19 -2.50
C ASN A 214 -29.16 -16.17 -1.75
N ASN A 215 -28.19 -15.67 -0.97
CA ASN A 215 -27.13 -16.45 -0.30
C ASN A 215 -26.27 -17.30 -1.26
N GLN A 216 -26.32 -17.03 -2.56
CA GLN A 216 -25.33 -17.59 -3.48
C GLN A 216 -24.02 -16.82 -3.36
N THR A 217 -22.93 -17.47 -3.70
CA THR A 217 -21.62 -16.84 -3.77
C THR A 217 -21.12 -16.82 -5.21
N LYS A 218 -20.53 -15.70 -5.59
CA LYS A 218 -19.82 -15.55 -6.86
C LYS A 218 -18.32 -15.57 -6.59
N SER A 219 -17.60 -16.47 -7.25
CA SER A 219 -16.13 -16.47 -7.20
C SER A 219 -15.59 -15.24 -7.92
N ILE A 220 -14.66 -14.56 -7.27
CA ILE A 220 -13.98 -13.37 -7.77
C ILE A 220 -12.47 -13.54 -7.61
N CYS A 221 -11.71 -12.91 -8.52
CA CYS A 221 -10.25 -13.00 -8.57
C CYS A 221 -9.70 -11.63 -8.97
N PHE A 222 -8.86 -11.01 -8.15
CA PHE A 222 -8.41 -9.63 -8.37
C PHE A 222 -7.08 -9.33 -7.66
N TRP A 223 -6.37 -8.30 -8.12
CA TRP A 223 -5.21 -7.74 -7.42
C TRP A 223 -5.62 -6.63 -6.46
N PHE A 224 -4.82 -6.43 -5.42
CA PHE A 224 -4.95 -5.32 -4.48
C PHE A 224 -3.56 -4.90 -3.99
N ALA A 225 -3.41 -3.61 -3.71
CA ALA A 225 -2.20 -3.07 -3.10
C ALA A 225 -2.20 -3.37 -1.60
N THR A 226 -1.07 -3.81 -1.05
CA THR A 226 -0.89 -4.04 0.38
C THR A 226 -1.09 -2.74 1.16
N GLY A 227 -2.06 -2.69 2.07
CA GLY A 227 -2.33 -1.49 2.89
C GLY A 227 -1.09 -1.01 3.64
N GLY A 228 -0.41 -1.92 4.35
CA GLY A 228 0.81 -1.60 5.11
C GLY A 228 2.08 -1.36 4.27
N ALA A 229 1.99 -1.33 2.94
CA ALA A 229 3.03 -0.74 2.08
C ALA A 229 2.68 0.69 1.63
N GLY A 230 1.45 1.13 1.87
CA GLY A 230 0.84 2.30 1.27
C GLY A 230 0.47 2.12 -0.20
N PHE A 231 -0.48 2.93 -0.65
CA PHE A 231 -0.93 2.98 -2.04
C PHE A 231 -1.48 4.36 -2.38
N CYS A 232 -1.57 4.69 -3.66
CA CYS A 232 -2.16 5.93 -4.12
C CYS A 232 -3.25 5.73 -5.19
N ILE A 233 -4.23 6.63 -5.19
CA ILE A 233 -5.38 6.65 -6.08
C ILE A 233 -5.56 8.08 -6.63
N SER A 234 -5.70 8.20 -7.95
CA SER A 234 -6.07 9.48 -8.59
C SER A 234 -7.48 9.93 -8.19
N HIS A 235 -7.71 11.24 -8.08
CA HIS A 235 -9.04 11.79 -7.79
C HIS A 235 -10.13 11.24 -8.72
N LYS A 236 -9.87 11.17 -10.03
CA LYS A 236 -10.83 10.65 -11.01
C LYS A 236 -11.27 9.22 -10.71
N LEU A 237 -10.34 8.33 -10.35
CA LEU A 237 -10.66 6.96 -9.98
C LEU A 237 -11.47 6.94 -8.67
N ALA A 238 -11.06 7.71 -7.66
CA ALA A 238 -11.80 7.80 -6.41
C ALA A 238 -13.25 8.28 -6.61
N THR A 239 -13.49 9.28 -7.46
CA THR A 239 -14.85 9.72 -7.80
C THR A 239 -15.69 8.57 -8.36
N LYS A 240 -15.10 7.70 -9.19
CA LYS A 240 -15.79 6.51 -9.73
C LYS A 240 -16.02 5.44 -8.68
N MET A 241 -15.15 5.32 -7.69
CA MET A 241 -15.28 4.37 -6.57
C MET A 241 -16.38 4.78 -5.58
N ALA A 242 -16.77 6.06 -5.53
CA ALA A 242 -17.71 6.61 -4.54
C ALA A 242 -19.01 5.79 -4.32
N PRO A 243 -19.67 5.20 -5.33
CA PRO A 243 -20.87 4.37 -5.12
C PRO A 243 -20.64 3.13 -4.25
N TRP A 244 -19.38 2.68 -4.10
CA TRP A 244 -19.00 1.53 -3.27
C TRP A 244 -18.10 1.92 -2.09
N ALA A 245 -17.49 3.11 -2.11
CA ALA A 245 -16.47 3.50 -1.14
C ALA A 245 -16.85 4.70 -0.25
N SER A 246 -17.79 5.55 -0.66
CA SER A 246 -18.12 6.76 0.11
C SER A 246 -19.20 6.48 1.16
N GLY A 247 -19.06 7.10 2.33
CA GLY A 247 -19.94 6.92 3.47
C GLY A 247 -20.01 5.47 3.96
N HIS A 248 -21.22 4.99 4.26
CA HIS A 248 -21.42 3.63 4.76
C HIS A 248 -21.13 2.53 3.70
N ASN A 249 -21.02 2.90 2.43
CA ASN A 249 -20.87 1.93 1.35
C ASN A 249 -19.56 1.15 1.43
N PHE A 250 -18.47 1.75 1.95
CA PHE A 250 -17.20 1.03 2.08
C PHE A 250 -17.33 -0.19 2.99
N MET A 251 -17.97 0.01 4.15
CA MET A 251 -18.22 -1.07 5.12
C MET A 251 -19.17 -2.12 4.54
N SER A 252 -20.25 -1.71 3.87
CA SER A 252 -21.16 -2.66 3.21
C SER A 252 -20.45 -3.46 2.10
N THR A 253 -19.54 -2.83 1.35
CA THR A 253 -18.76 -3.48 0.30
C THR A 253 -17.73 -4.43 0.89
N SER A 254 -17.07 -4.06 1.99
CA SER A 254 -16.11 -4.92 2.67
C SER A 254 -16.78 -6.13 3.32
N GLU A 255 -17.97 -5.96 3.91
CA GLU A 255 -18.81 -7.04 4.42
C GLU A 255 -19.28 -8.02 3.33
N LEU A 256 -19.56 -7.52 2.12
CA LEU A 256 -20.00 -8.32 0.98
C LEU A 256 -18.99 -9.41 0.59
N ILE A 257 -17.70 -9.05 0.64
CA ILE A 257 -16.56 -9.93 0.28
C ILE A 257 -15.86 -10.53 1.50
N ARG A 258 -16.13 -9.99 2.71
CA ARG A 258 -15.53 -10.40 4.00
C ARG A 258 -14.00 -10.36 3.99
N LEU A 259 -13.44 -9.32 3.37
CA LEU A 259 -12.00 -9.12 3.25
C LEU A 259 -11.59 -7.76 3.79
N PRO A 260 -10.33 -7.59 4.26
CA PRO A 260 -9.78 -6.33 4.76
C PRO A 260 -10.03 -5.10 3.87
N ASP A 261 -9.80 -3.92 4.44
CA ASP A 261 -9.97 -2.62 3.80
C ASP A 261 -9.12 -2.48 2.52
N ASP A 262 -7.86 -2.90 2.54
CA ASP A 262 -6.99 -2.88 1.36
C ASP A 262 -7.50 -3.78 0.21
N CYS A 263 -7.99 -4.97 0.56
CA CYS A 263 -8.66 -5.89 -0.37
C CYS A 263 -9.95 -5.28 -0.91
N THR A 264 -10.69 -4.54 -0.10
CA THR A 264 -11.93 -3.85 -0.51
C THR A 264 -11.64 -2.77 -1.55
N VAL A 265 -10.56 -2.00 -1.38
CA VAL A 265 -10.10 -1.04 -2.39
C VAL A 265 -9.81 -1.75 -3.72
N GLY A 266 -8.99 -2.81 -3.70
CA GLY A 266 -8.66 -3.56 -4.91
C GLY A 266 -9.88 -4.21 -5.57
N TYR A 267 -10.82 -4.72 -4.76
CA TYR A 267 -12.08 -5.28 -5.25
C TYR A 267 -12.93 -4.24 -5.97
N ILE A 268 -13.10 -3.04 -5.41
CA ILE A 268 -13.85 -1.97 -6.06
C ILE A 268 -13.19 -1.60 -7.40
N VAL A 269 -11.88 -1.40 -7.40
CA VAL A 269 -11.14 -1.00 -8.61
C VAL A 269 -11.20 -2.08 -9.69
N GLU A 270 -10.86 -3.33 -9.39
CA GLU A 270 -10.75 -4.37 -10.42
C GLU A 270 -12.09 -5.04 -10.75
N CYS A 271 -12.91 -5.35 -9.74
CA CYS A 271 -14.14 -6.12 -9.96
C CYS A 271 -15.37 -5.26 -10.24
N LYS A 272 -15.47 -4.04 -9.68
CA LYS A 272 -16.62 -3.14 -9.92
C LYS A 272 -16.37 -2.18 -11.07
N LEU A 273 -15.16 -1.65 -11.19
CA LEU A 273 -14.82 -0.64 -12.19
C LEU A 273 -14.07 -1.18 -13.42
N GLY A 274 -13.55 -2.41 -13.37
CA GLY A 274 -12.74 -2.97 -14.46
C GLY A 274 -11.39 -2.27 -14.65
N GLY A 275 -10.89 -1.60 -13.60
CA GLY A 275 -9.55 -1.03 -13.55
C GLY A 275 -8.51 -2.08 -13.16
N HIS A 276 -7.28 -1.63 -12.95
CA HIS A 276 -6.16 -2.50 -12.59
C HIS A 276 -5.26 -1.83 -11.54
N LEU A 277 -4.73 -2.63 -10.63
CA LEU A 277 -3.57 -2.23 -9.84
C LEU A 277 -2.36 -2.07 -10.77
N LEU A 278 -1.71 -0.90 -10.71
CA LEU A 278 -0.38 -0.67 -11.28
C LEU A 278 0.68 -1.10 -10.27
N PRO A 279 1.40 -2.21 -10.49
CA PRO A 279 2.42 -2.67 -9.56
C PRO A 279 3.58 -1.68 -9.52
N ASN A 280 4.03 -1.33 -8.32
CA ASN A 280 5.19 -0.48 -8.15
C ASN A 280 6.12 -1.02 -7.04
N ALA A 281 7.41 -1.11 -7.36
CA ALA A 281 8.43 -1.69 -6.48
C ALA A 281 9.03 -0.70 -5.48
N LEU A 282 8.59 0.57 -5.48
CA LEU A 282 9.04 1.61 -4.56
C LEU A 282 8.21 1.68 -3.27
N PHE A 283 7.13 0.89 -3.18
CA PHE A 283 6.30 0.76 -1.99
C PHE A 283 6.67 -0.52 -1.24
N HIS A 284 6.89 -0.42 0.08
CA HIS A 284 7.40 -1.53 0.88
C HIS A 284 6.65 -1.71 2.19
N SER A 285 6.23 -2.95 2.46
CA SER A 285 5.67 -3.37 3.73
C SER A 285 6.69 -4.13 4.58
N HIS A 286 6.52 -4.13 5.91
CA HIS A 286 7.28 -5.02 6.79
C HIS A 286 6.94 -6.51 6.60
N LEU A 287 6.02 -6.86 5.71
CA LEU A 287 5.75 -8.25 5.28
C LEU A 287 6.72 -8.73 4.18
N GLU A 288 7.67 -7.89 3.78
CA GLU A 288 8.73 -8.17 2.79
C GLU A 288 10.10 -8.25 3.45
N ASN A 289 11.13 -8.77 2.80
CA ASN A 289 12.48 -8.73 3.36
C ASN A 289 13.13 -7.34 3.14
N LEU A 290 12.94 -6.42 4.08
CA LEU A 290 13.41 -5.02 3.98
C LEU A 290 14.93 -4.89 3.98
N GLN A 291 15.66 -5.91 4.45
CA GLN A 291 17.12 -5.95 4.42
C GLN A 291 17.67 -6.12 3.00
N LEU A 292 16.84 -6.52 2.02
CA LEU A 292 17.25 -6.61 0.61
C LEU A 292 17.35 -5.24 -0.06
N ILE A 293 16.77 -4.18 0.54
CA ILE A 293 16.83 -2.82 0.01
C ILE A 293 18.19 -2.24 0.38
N SER A 294 19.06 -2.13 -0.61
CA SER A 294 20.41 -1.63 -0.38
C SER A 294 20.42 -0.14 -0.04
N ARG A 295 21.41 0.30 0.74
CA ARG A 295 21.56 1.70 1.16
C ARG A 295 21.45 2.73 0.01
N PRO A 296 22.05 2.52 -1.19
CA PRO A 296 21.90 3.45 -2.31
C PRO A 296 20.45 3.60 -2.79
N GLN A 297 19.65 2.53 -2.71
CA GLN A 297 18.27 2.50 -3.17
C GLN A 297 17.31 3.21 -2.20
N LEU A 298 17.66 3.35 -0.92
CA LEU A 298 16.78 3.92 0.11
C LEU A 298 16.24 5.32 -0.26
N ARG A 299 17.00 6.12 -1.00
CA ARG A 299 16.60 7.47 -1.44
C ARG A 299 15.51 7.49 -2.49
N GLU A 300 15.36 6.40 -3.23
CA GLU A 300 14.42 6.27 -4.35
C GLU A 300 13.09 5.64 -3.91
N GLN A 301 13.06 5.00 -2.72
CA GLN A 301 11.86 4.34 -2.23
C GLN A 301 10.81 5.38 -1.83
N VAL A 302 9.55 5.11 -2.18
CA VAL A 302 8.40 5.97 -1.86
C VAL A 302 7.98 5.72 -0.42
N THR A 303 7.78 4.45 -0.05
CA THR A 303 7.46 4.06 1.32
C THR A 303 8.42 3.00 1.84
N LEU A 304 8.67 3.04 3.14
CA LEU A 304 9.32 1.98 3.88
C LEU A 304 8.47 1.66 5.12
N SER A 305 8.70 0.52 5.77
CA SER A 305 7.95 0.13 6.97
C SER A 305 8.90 -0.44 8.02
N TYR A 306 8.38 -0.69 9.22
CA TYR A 306 9.00 -1.54 10.23
C TYR A 306 7.93 -2.37 10.92
N GLY A 307 8.29 -3.56 11.39
CA GLY A 307 7.34 -4.40 12.09
C GLY A 307 7.89 -5.77 12.40
N VAL A 308 7.11 -6.59 13.09
CA VAL A 308 7.49 -7.98 13.35
C VAL A 308 7.01 -8.85 12.20
N PHE A 309 7.94 -9.55 11.57
CA PHE A 309 7.67 -10.55 10.54
C PHE A 309 8.41 -11.84 10.87
N GLU A 310 7.71 -12.98 10.85
CA GLU A 310 8.26 -14.29 11.24
C GLU A 310 8.98 -14.29 12.61
N ASN A 311 8.39 -13.61 13.60
CA ASN A 311 8.93 -13.42 14.96
C ASN A 311 10.25 -12.66 15.05
N LYS A 312 10.63 -11.92 13.99
CA LYS A 312 11.81 -11.06 13.98
C LYS A 312 11.39 -9.63 13.66
N LEU A 313 12.07 -8.68 14.29
CA LEU A 313 11.95 -7.28 13.89
C LEU A 313 12.52 -7.15 12.48
N ASN A 314 11.68 -6.73 11.55
CA ASN A 314 12.01 -6.50 10.17
C ASN A 314 12.05 -5.00 9.91
N VAL A 315 13.23 -4.54 9.49
CA VAL A 315 13.58 -3.14 9.26
C VAL A 315 14.54 -3.07 8.08
N ILE A 316 14.79 -1.86 7.56
CA ILE A 316 15.85 -1.65 6.56
C ILE A 316 17.25 -1.85 7.15
N GLU A 317 18.22 -2.17 6.30
CA GLU A 317 19.63 -2.22 6.69
C GLU A 317 20.26 -0.82 6.67
N LEU A 318 20.38 -0.20 7.85
CA LEU A 318 21.05 1.09 8.00
C LEU A 318 21.83 1.18 9.30
N SER A 319 23.15 1.40 9.18
CA SER A 319 24.10 1.34 10.30
C SER A 319 24.04 2.53 11.27
N GLY A 320 23.36 3.61 10.91
CA GLY A 320 23.28 4.82 11.73
C GLY A 320 22.66 5.99 10.96
N PRO A 321 22.64 7.20 11.55
CA PRO A 321 23.50 7.64 12.65
C PRO A 321 23.12 7.17 14.07
N PHE A 322 21.96 6.56 14.29
CA PHE A 322 21.51 6.11 15.62
C PHE A 322 21.72 4.60 15.85
N SER A 323 21.99 4.21 17.11
CA SER A 323 22.09 2.79 17.49
C SER A 323 20.73 2.10 17.39
N GLN A 324 20.68 0.76 17.30
CA GLN A 324 19.43 -0.01 17.20
C GLN A 324 18.51 0.21 18.41
N GLU A 325 19.08 0.46 19.57
CA GLU A 325 18.36 0.75 20.81
C GLU A 325 17.68 2.13 20.76
N GLU A 326 18.33 3.13 20.18
CA GLU A 326 17.81 4.50 20.07
C GLU A 326 16.76 4.67 18.95
N ASP A 327 16.87 3.87 17.88
CA ASP A 327 16.01 4.01 16.69
C ASP A 327 15.59 2.63 16.15
N PRO A 328 14.86 1.80 16.92
CA PRO A 328 14.60 0.41 16.56
C PRO A 328 13.91 0.24 15.19
N SER A 329 13.12 1.21 14.74
CA SER A 329 12.48 1.20 13.39
C SER A 329 13.43 1.57 12.25
N ARG A 330 14.58 2.19 12.56
CA ARG A 330 15.53 2.82 11.62
C ARG A 330 15.01 4.10 10.95
N PHE A 331 13.84 4.62 11.35
CA PHE A 331 13.23 5.79 10.71
C PHE A 331 13.95 7.09 11.03
N ARG A 332 14.50 7.27 12.24
CA ARG A 332 15.31 8.46 12.55
C ARG A 332 16.59 8.45 11.71
N SER A 333 17.21 7.29 11.59
CA SER A 333 18.42 7.09 10.78
C SER A 333 18.17 7.34 9.29
N LEU A 334 17.07 6.79 8.76
CA LEU A 334 16.62 7.05 7.40
C LEU A 334 16.34 8.54 7.18
N HIS A 335 15.65 9.19 8.12
CA HIS A 335 15.37 10.61 8.02
C HIS A 335 16.64 11.44 7.93
N CYS A 336 17.67 11.14 8.73
CA CYS A 336 18.95 11.84 8.62
C CYS A 336 19.73 11.52 7.33
N LEU A 337 19.50 10.35 6.72
CA LEU A 337 20.06 10.03 5.41
C LEU A 337 19.42 10.85 4.28
N LEU A 338 18.11 11.12 4.38
CA LEU A 338 17.33 11.87 3.39
C LEU A 338 17.41 13.39 3.59
N PHE A 339 17.41 13.83 4.85
CA PHE A 339 17.34 15.22 5.29
C PHE A 339 18.44 15.52 6.33
N PRO A 340 19.71 15.53 5.91
CA PRO A 340 20.85 15.72 6.84
C PRO A 340 20.88 17.11 7.50
N ASP A 341 20.11 18.07 6.98
CA ASP A 341 19.91 19.41 7.52
C ASP A 341 19.00 19.44 8.77
N THR A 342 18.28 18.36 9.07
CA THR A 342 17.41 18.28 10.25
C THR A 342 18.24 18.50 11.53
N SER A 343 17.84 19.45 12.37
CA SER A 343 18.66 19.98 13.49
C SER A 343 19.07 18.95 14.54
N TRP A 344 18.26 17.92 14.76
CA TRP A 344 18.53 16.85 15.72
C TRP A 344 19.34 15.68 15.12
N CYS A 345 19.63 15.70 13.81
CA CYS A 345 20.48 14.70 13.21
C CYS A 345 21.93 14.83 13.69
N PRO A 346 22.57 13.72 14.11
CA PRO A 346 23.98 13.73 14.50
C PRO A 346 24.83 14.24 13.33
N GLN A 347 25.61 15.29 13.58
CA GLN A 347 26.53 15.80 12.58
C GLN A 347 27.63 14.76 12.34
N PRO A 348 28.07 14.54 11.09
CA PRO A 348 29.21 13.69 10.82
C PRO A 348 30.41 14.24 11.60
N ILE A 349 30.90 13.47 12.57
CA ILE A 349 32.16 13.77 13.21
C ILE A 349 33.23 13.53 12.15
N PHE A 350 33.64 14.58 11.44
CA PHE A 350 34.88 14.55 10.67
C PHE A 350 36.01 14.34 11.68
N ARG A 351 36.41 13.08 11.88
CA ARG A 351 37.64 12.70 12.57
C ARG A 351 38.77 12.56 11.57
#